data_AF-A0A524F4N9-F1
#
_entry.id   AF-A0A524F4N9-F1
#
_cell.length_a   1.000
_cell.length_b   1.000
_cell.length_c   1.000
_cell.angle_alpha   90.00
_cell.angle_beta   90.00
_cell.angle_gamma   90.00
#
_symmetry.space_group_name_H-M   'P 1'
#
loop_
_entity.id
_entity.type
_entity.pdbx_description
1 polymer ?
#
loop_
_entity_poly.entity_id
_entity_poly.type
_entity_poly.pdbx_seq_one_letter_code
_entity_poly.pdbx_strand_id
1 'polypeptide(L)'
;MELKTQWRTLLAVILGTLLAIPIGALIYIAPSNFLDATIRLTALWGFIGLALSAIMNLNKKVLYQKFGLKFMQFHHFMAIFSLITATGHPIAFAIQRMSLLVFIPDFSSWYNFWLLGGRPALFLIYIALIAALLRKKSKNAWKYIHWFNYLALIMVFVHALLIGTDFQMILIIIAYSILFLGVFVTFGYLRIPMVKKWVEKSKKEK
;
A
#
# COMPACT_ATOMS: atom_id res chain seq x y z
N MET A 1 -24.12 23.22 -8.22
CA MET A 1 -23.44 22.27 -7.31
C MET A 1 -22.17 22.93 -6.79
N GLU A 2 -21.96 23.03 -5.48
CA GLU A 2 -20.77 23.69 -4.91
C GLU A 2 -19.47 22.99 -5.35
N LEU A 3 -18.39 23.76 -5.57
CA LEU A 3 -17.09 23.26 -6.03
C LEU A 3 -16.55 22.11 -5.15
N LYS A 4 -16.75 22.18 -3.82
CA LYS A 4 -16.36 21.12 -2.87
C LYS A 4 -17.15 19.83 -3.08
N THR A 5 -18.43 19.93 -3.43
CA THR A 5 -19.29 18.78 -3.72
C THR A 5 -18.83 18.08 -5.00
N GLN A 6 -18.45 18.83 -6.03
CA GLN A 6 -17.86 18.27 -7.26
C GLN A 6 -16.57 17.48 -6.97
N TRP A 7 -15.66 18.04 -6.18
CA TRP A 7 -14.43 17.35 -5.80
C TRP A 7 -14.68 16.08 -4.98
N ARG A 8 -15.65 16.11 -4.05
CA ARG A 8 -16.03 14.92 -3.27
C ARG A 8 -16.59 13.81 -4.16
N THR A 9 -17.47 14.14 -5.10
CA THR A 9 -18.00 13.18 -6.07
C THR A 9 -16.88 12.59 -6.92
N LEU A 10 -15.97 13.42 -7.44
CA LEU A 10 -14.84 12.94 -8.22
C LEU A 10 -13.96 11.97 -7.42
N LEU A 11 -13.64 12.30 -6.17
CA LEU A 11 -12.86 11.42 -5.31
C LEU A 11 -13.58 10.10 -5.04
N ALA A 12 -14.89 10.14 -4.77
CA ALA A 12 -15.70 8.94 -4.57
C ALA A 12 -15.72 8.05 -5.81
N VAL A 13 -15.84 8.64 -7.01
CA VAL A 13 -15.76 7.92 -8.29
C VAL A 13 -14.39 7.27 -8.47
N ILE A 14 -13.30 8.01 -8.27
CA ILE A 14 -11.94 7.46 -8.40
C ILE A 14 -11.74 6.28 -7.44
N LEU A 15 -12.11 6.45 -6.17
CA LEU A 15 -11.98 5.39 -5.17
C LEU A 15 -12.86 4.18 -5.48
N GLY A 16 -14.11 4.42 -5.86
CA GLY A 16 -15.05 3.37 -6.27
C GLY A 16 -14.53 2.57 -7.46
N THR A 17 -14.03 3.25 -8.49
CA THR A 17 -13.42 2.62 -9.66
C THR A 17 -12.21 1.78 -9.27
N LEU A 18 -11.28 2.33 -8.48
CA LEU A 18 -10.11 1.58 -8.03
C LEU A 18 -10.50 0.33 -7.25
N LEU A 19 -11.47 0.42 -6.34
CA LEU A 19 -11.96 -0.73 -5.57
C LEU A 19 -12.75 -1.74 -6.41
N ALA A 20 -13.32 -1.34 -7.55
CA ALA A 20 -14.02 -2.23 -8.48
C ALA A 20 -13.08 -2.99 -9.43
N ILE A 21 -11.87 -2.47 -9.72
CA ILE A 21 -10.90 -3.12 -10.61
C ILE A 21 -10.62 -4.60 -10.22
N PRO A 22 -10.39 -4.94 -8.94
CA PRO A 22 -10.17 -6.34 -8.52
C PRO A 22 -11.37 -7.26 -8.81
N ILE A 23 -12.59 -6.72 -8.71
CA ILE A 23 -13.81 -7.48 -9.03
C ILE A 23 -13.86 -7.77 -10.53
N GLY A 24 -13.55 -6.77 -11.37
CA GLY A 24 -13.43 -6.98 -12.82
C GLY A 24 -12.36 -8.01 -13.19
N ALA A 25 -11.21 -8.00 -12.53
CA ALA A 25 -10.14 -8.97 -12.72
C ALA A 25 -10.57 -10.41 -12.34
N LEU A 26 -11.35 -10.55 -11.26
CA LEU A 26 -11.92 -11.84 -10.89
C LEU A 26 -12.86 -12.39 -11.96
N ILE A 27 -13.78 -11.55 -12.47
CA ILE A 27 -14.75 -11.94 -13.49
C ILE A 27 -14.02 -12.40 -14.77
N TYR A 28 -12.94 -11.71 -15.14
CA TYR A 28 -12.20 -12.01 -16.36
C TYR A 28 -11.39 -13.32 -16.29
N ILE A 29 -10.63 -13.55 -15.20
CA ILE A 29 -9.77 -14.73 -15.07
C ILE A 29 -10.55 -15.96 -14.58
N ALA A 30 -11.72 -15.76 -13.97
CA ALA A 30 -12.57 -16.79 -13.36
C ALA A 30 -11.82 -17.65 -12.31
N PRO A 31 -11.94 -17.35 -11.01
CA PRO A 31 -11.23 -18.08 -9.98
C PRO A 31 -11.66 -19.56 -9.94
N SER A 32 -10.71 -20.45 -9.67
CA SER A 32 -10.94 -21.90 -9.63
C SER A 32 -11.88 -22.33 -8.50
N ASN A 33 -11.90 -21.58 -7.40
CA ASN A 33 -12.78 -21.78 -6.26
C ASN A 33 -12.85 -20.50 -5.40
N PHE A 34 -13.68 -20.51 -4.35
CA PHE A 34 -13.84 -19.38 -3.44
C PHE A 34 -12.53 -18.95 -2.75
N LEU A 35 -11.66 -19.91 -2.41
CA LEU A 35 -10.40 -19.62 -1.72
C LEU A 35 -9.42 -18.90 -2.66
N ASP A 36 -9.32 -19.35 -3.91
CA ASP A 36 -8.56 -18.68 -4.97
C ASP A 36 -9.06 -17.25 -5.22
N ALA A 37 -10.39 -17.05 -5.30
CA ALA A 37 -10.99 -15.72 -5.40
C ALA A 37 -10.59 -14.82 -4.21
N THR A 38 -10.59 -15.38 -3.01
CA THR A 38 -10.21 -14.67 -1.77
C THR A 38 -8.75 -14.26 -1.80
N ILE A 39 -7.83 -15.16 -2.17
CA ILE A 39 -6.39 -14.89 -2.27
C ILE A 39 -6.13 -13.72 -3.21
N ARG A 40 -6.77 -13.72 -4.38
CA ARG A 40 -6.60 -12.69 -5.41
C ARG A 40 -7.18 -11.35 -4.98
N LEU A 41 -8.42 -11.32 -4.50
CA LEU A 41 -9.06 -10.07 -4.04
C LEU A 41 -8.30 -9.42 -2.89
N THR A 42 -7.89 -10.22 -1.91
CA THR A 42 -7.19 -9.72 -0.73
C THR A 42 -5.80 -9.17 -1.07
N ALA A 43 -5.09 -9.77 -2.05
CA ALA A 43 -3.83 -9.21 -2.57
C ALA A 43 -4.05 -7.85 -3.25
N LEU A 44 -4.98 -7.80 -4.19
CA LEU A 44 -5.27 -6.65 -5.03
C LEU A 44 -5.80 -5.46 -4.19
N TRP A 45 -6.80 -5.69 -3.33
CA TRP A 45 -7.30 -4.66 -2.41
C TRP A 45 -6.28 -4.25 -1.34
N GLY A 46 -5.45 -5.19 -0.85
CA GLY A 46 -4.36 -4.89 0.08
C GLY A 46 -3.39 -3.88 -0.51
N PHE A 47 -2.97 -4.07 -1.76
CA PHE A 47 -2.10 -3.14 -2.46
C PHE A 47 -2.76 -1.76 -2.67
N ILE A 48 -4.00 -1.74 -3.17
CA ILE A 48 -4.74 -0.48 -3.39
C ILE A 48 -4.86 0.31 -2.09
N GLY A 49 -5.27 -0.35 -1.01
CA GLY A 49 -5.44 0.30 0.29
C GLY A 49 -4.13 0.86 0.84
N LEU A 50 -3.02 0.12 0.73
CA LEU A 50 -1.69 0.59 1.15
C LEU A 50 -1.25 1.82 0.32
N ALA A 51 -1.37 1.75 -1.00
CA ALA A 51 -0.98 2.83 -1.91
C ALA A 51 -1.81 4.09 -1.68
N LEU A 52 -3.13 3.96 -1.58
CA LEU A 52 -4.03 5.09 -1.31
C LEU A 52 -3.75 5.70 0.07
N SER A 53 -3.57 4.87 1.10
CA SER A 53 -3.22 5.33 2.44
C SER A 53 -1.91 6.14 2.45
N ALA A 54 -0.90 5.71 1.68
CA ALA A 54 0.37 6.41 1.52
C ALA A 54 0.22 7.75 0.76
N ILE A 55 -0.47 7.76 -0.39
CA ILE A 55 -0.73 8.98 -1.19
C ILE A 55 -1.47 10.02 -0.35
N MET A 56 -2.45 9.59 0.43
CA MET A 56 -3.25 10.49 1.27
C MET A 56 -2.42 11.13 2.37
N ASN A 57 -1.56 10.35 3.04
CA ASN A 57 -0.67 10.88 4.08
C ASN A 57 0.30 11.93 3.52
N LEU A 58 0.78 11.72 2.30
CA LEU A 58 1.64 12.68 1.62
C LEU A 58 0.87 13.97 1.28
N ASN A 59 -0.38 13.86 0.83
CA ASN A 59 -1.23 14.97 0.38
C ASN A 59 -2.20 15.56 1.42
N LYS A 60 -2.00 15.30 2.72
CA LYS A 60 -2.93 15.68 3.79
C LYS A 60 -3.42 17.14 3.76
N LYS A 61 -2.56 18.09 3.37
CA LYS A 61 -2.93 19.53 3.24
C LYS A 61 -3.92 19.74 2.09
N VAL A 62 -3.65 19.13 0.93
CA VAL A 62 -4.52 19.21 -0.26
C VAL A 62 -5.86 18.54 0.02
N LEU A 63 -5.85 17.38 0.69
CA LEU A 63 -7.07 16.66 1.04
C LEU A 63 -7.98 17.49 1.95
N TYR A 64 -7.40 18.14 2.95
CA TYR A 64 -8.16 19.04 3.82
C TYR A 64 -8.68 20.27 3.07
N GLN A 65 -7.82 20.95 2.32
CA GLN A 65 -8.17 22.22 1.65
C GLN A 65 -9.18 22.04 0.51
N LYS A 66 -9.00 21.01 -0.33
CA LYS A 66 -9.84 20.80 -1.53
C LYS A 66 -11.11 20.01 -1.23
N PHE A 67 -11.06 19.02 -0.33
CA PHE A 67 -12.18 18.10 -0.11
C PHE A 67 -12.85 18.28 1.27
N GLY A 68 -12.24 19.04 2.18
CA GLY A 68 -12.74 19.24 3.54
C GLY A 68 -12.78 17.95 4.36
N LEU A 69 -11.98 16.95 3.99
CA LEU A 69 -12.03 15.63 4.60
C LEU A 69 -11.21 15.59 5.89
N LYS A 70 -11.73 14.86 6.87
CA LYS A 70 -10.98 14.46 8.06
C LYS A 70 -9.93 13.44 7.66
N PHE A 71 -8.80 13.93 7.13
CA PHE A 71 -7.68 13.13 6.61
C PHE A 71 -7.36 11.90 7.48
N MET A 72 -7.26 12.09 8.80
CA MET A 72 -6.91 11.02 9.72
C MET A 72 -7.93 9.86 9.71
N GLN A 73 -9.23 10.15 9.60
CA GLN A 73 -10.26 9.10 9.58
C GLN A 73 -10.13 8.26 8.30
N PHE A 74 -9.96 8.93 7.16
CA PHE A 74 -9.87 8.24 5.88
C PHE A 74 -8.56 7.46 5.73
N HIS A 75 -7.45 8.03 6.19
CA HIS A 75 -6.16 7.32 6.25
C HIS A 75 -6.24 6.06 7.12
N HIS A 76 -6.84 6.15 8.32
CA HIS A 76 -7.01 4.98 9.18
C HIS A 76 -7.94 3.95 8.56
N PHE A 77 -9.06 4.37 7.95
CA PHE A 77 -9.96 3.45 7.25
C PHE A 77 -9.21 2.67 6.18
N MET A 78 -8.48 3.35 5.28
CA MET A 78 -7.70 2.71 4.24
C MET A 78 -6.57 1.85 4.79
N ALA A 79 -5.89 2.29 5.86
CA ALA A 79 -4.83 1.51 6.51
C ALA A 79 -5.37 0.23 7.19
N ILE A 80 -6.53 0.30 7.84
CA ILE A 80 -7.16 -0.87 8.48
C ILE A 80 -7.65 -1.83 7.40
N PHE A 81 -8.35 -1.33 6.39
CA PHE A 81 -8.79 -2.12 5.24
C PHE A 81 -7.62 -2.82 4.56
N SER A 82 -6.53 -2.09 4.29
CA SER A 82 -5.34 -2.63 3.67
C SER A 82 -4.63 -3.65 4.56
N LEU A 83 -4.58 -3.43 5.87
CA LEU A 83 -4.00 -4.38 6.81
C LEU A 83 -4.80 -5.69 6.83
N ILE A 84 -6.14 -5.62 6.92
CA ILE A 84 -7.02 -6.79 6.90
C ILE A 84 -6.82 -7.58 5.62
N THR A 85 -6.86 -6.91 4.46
CA THR A 85 -6.74 -7.57 3.16
C THR A 85 -5.33 -8.08 2.88
N ALA A 86 -4.28 -7.28 3.13
CA ALA A 86 -2.89 -7.72 2.97
C ALA A 86 -2.51 -8.87 3.91
N THR A 87 -3.14 -8.98 5.08
CA THR A 87 -2.96 -10.13 6.00
C THR A 87 -3.83 -11.31 5.59
N GLY A 88 -5.05 -11.07 5.11
CA GLY A 88 -5.97 -12.09 4.62
C GLY A 88 -5.40 -12.86 3.43
N HIS A 89 -4.62 -12.21 2.56
CA HIS A 89 -3.97 -12.83 1.42
C HIS A 89 -3.06 -14.02 1.78
N PRO A 90 -1.98 -13.84 2.57
CA PRO A 90 -1.11 -14.96 2.95
C PRO A 90 -1.79 -15.94 3.90
N ILE A 91 -2.82 -15.54 4.68
CA ILE A 91 -3.62 -16.49 5.48
C ILE A 91 -4.41 -17.42 4.55
N ALA A 92 -5.14 -16.88 3.59
CA ALA A 92 -5.90 -17.67 2.63
C ALA A 92 -4.96 -18.58 1.81
N PHE A 93 -3.79 -18.08 1.43
CA PHE A 93 -2.77 -18.88 0.75
C PHE A 93 -2.16 -19.96 1.65
N ALA A 94 -1.94 -19.69 2.94
CA ALA A 94 -1.47 -20.68 3.91
C ALA A 94 -2.46 -21.85 4.04
N ILE A 95 -3.76 -21.54 4.09
CA ILE A 95 -4.84 -22.52 4.12
C ILE A 95 -4.82 -23.35 2.83
N GLN A 96 -4.74 -22.70 1.67
CA GLN A 96 -4.71 -23.39 0.37
C GLN A 96 -3.50 -24.33 0.24
N ARG A 97 -2.33 -23.91 0.75
CA ARG A 97 -1.08 -24.67 0.67
C ARG A 97 -0.86 -25.61 1.85
N MET A 98 -1.74 -25.59 2.86
CA MET A 98 -1.57 -26.28 4.14
C MET A 98 -0.17 -26.09 4.75
N SER A 99 0.34 -24.85 4.70
CA SER A 99 1.72 -24.56 5.09
C SER A 99 1.90 -23.16 5.65
N LEU A 100 2.53 -23.06 6.83
CA LEU A 100 2.92 -21.79 7.44
C LEU A 100 4.21 -21.20 6.86
N LEU A 101 4.92 -21.96 6.01
CA LEU A 101 6.13 -21.45 5.34
C LEU A 101 5.83 -20.25 4.44
N VAL A 102 4.58 -20.03 4.06
CA VAL A 102 4.14 -18.85 3.31
C VAL A 102 4.41 -17.54 4.06
N PHE A 103 4.63 -17.58 5.37
CA PHE A 103 4.98 -16.41 6.18
C PHE A 103 6.49 -16.24 6.38
N ILE A 104 7.31 -17.24 6.08
CA ILE A 104 8.75 -17.20 6.38
C ILE A 104 9.51 -16.63 5.18
N PRO A 105 10.23 -15.49 5.32
CA PRO A 105 11.03 -14.93 4.23
C PRO A 105 12.08 -15.94 3.72
N ASP A 106 12.29 -15.94 2.41
CA ASP A 106 13.28 -16.80 1.76
C ASP A 106 14.53 -15.98 1.42
N PHE A 107 15.67 -16.40 1.97
CA PHE A 107 16.99 -15.77 1.75
C PHE A 107 17.95 -16.67 0.96
N SER A 108 17.45 -17.75 0.35
CA SER A 108 18.26 -18.70 -0.42
C SER A 108 18.94 -18.06 -1.64
N SER A 109 18.31 -17.05 -2.24
CA SER A 109 18.88 -16.26 -3.33
C SER A 109 18.26 -14.87 -3.40
N TRP A 110 18.96 -13.94 -4.07
CA TRP A 110 18.43 -12.60 -4.32
C TRP A 110 17.11 -12.64 -5.11
N TYR A 111 17.02 -13.49 -6.12
CA TYR A 111 15.80 -13.65 -6.91
C TYR A 111 14.64 -14.17 -6.07
N ASN A 112 14.85 -15.23 -5.27
CA ASN A 112 13.79 -15.81 -4.43
C ASN A 112 13.29 -14.84 -3.35
N PHE A 113 14.19 -14.01 -2.80
CA PHE A 113 13.81 -12.98 -1.84
C PHE A 113 12.79 -11.99 -2.40
N TRP A 114 12.98 -11.53 -3.64
CA TRP A 114 12.05 -10.62 -4.32
C TRP A 114 10.83 -11.32 -4.90
N LEU A 115 11.00 -12.52 -5.45
CA LEU A 115 9.90 -13.37 -5.93
C LEU A 115 8.90 -13.64 -4.80
N LEU A 116 9.40 -13.86 -3.58
CA LEU A 116 8.62 -14.05 -2.37
C LEU A 116 8.56 -12.79 -1.49
N GLY A 117 8.72 -11.61 -2.10
CA GLY A 117 8.83 -10.32 -1.40
C GLY A 117 7.62 -9.96 -0.53
N GLY A 118 6.44 -10.54 -0.81
CA GLY A 118 5.26 -10.42 0.04
C GLY A 118 5.49 -10.90 1.48
N ARG A 119 6.36 -11.92 1.68
CA ARG A 119 6.65 -12.48 3.01
C ARG A 119 7.37 -11.47 3.92
N PRO A 120 8.57 -10.93 3.57
CA PRO A 120 9.20 -9.90 4.38
C PRO A 120 8.40 -8.59 4.44
N ALA A 121 7.65 -8.24 3.38
CA ALA A 121 6.82 -7.03 3.37
C ALA A 121 5.77 -7.02 4.48
N LEU A 122 5.16 -8.17 4.79
CA LEU A 122 4.16 -8.28 5.86
C LEU A 122 4.76 -7.86 7.22
N PHE A 123 5.97 -8.31 7.53
CA PHE A 123 6.65 -7.91 8.78
C PHE A 123 6.94 -6.41 8.81
N LEU A 124 7.38 -5.82 7.69
CA LEU A 124 7.61 -4.38 7.59
C LEU A 124 6.33 -3.56 7.86
N ILE A 125 5.18 -4.02 7.35
CA ILE A 125 3.87 -3.39 7.59
C ILE A 125 3.53 -3.45 9.08
N TYR A 126 3.71 -4.61 9.73
CA TYR A 126 3.41 -4.75 11.16
C TYR A 126 4.38 -3.94 12.05
N ILE A 127 5.67 -3.89 11.72
CA ILE A 127 6.64 -3.02 12.41
C ILE A 127 6.21 -1.55 12.29
N ALA A 128 5.81 -1.12 11.10
CA ALA A 128 5.32 0.23 10.86
C ALA A 128 4.00 0.54 11.59
N LEU A 129 3.11 -0.45 11.74
CA LEU A 129 1.89 -0.36 12.55
C LEU A 129 2.23 -0.19 14.04
N ILE A 130 3.08 -1.06 14.59
CA ILE A 130 3.49 -1.00 16.01
C ILE A 130 4.12 0.36 16.32
N ALA A 131 4.97 0.87 15.43
CA ALA A 131 5.54 2.21 15.56
C ALA A 131 4.46 3.30 15.63
N ALA A 132 3.43 3.22 14.77
CA ALA A 132 2.32 4.18 14.76
C ALA A 132 1.43 4.10 16.01
N LEU A 133 1.25 2.90 16.59
CA LEU A 133 0.54 2.69 17.86
C LEU A 133 1.35 3.27 19.03
N LEU A 134 2.67 3.10 19.02
CA LEU A 134 3.59 3.60 20.04
C LEU A 134 4.00 5.07 19.85
N ARG A 135 3.37 5.80 18.92
CA ARG A 135 3.76 7.18 18.55
C ARG A 135 3.84 8.15 19.73
N LYS A 136 3.02 7.95 20.77
CA LYS A 136 3.03 8.80 21.98
C LYS A 136 4.30 8.61 22.82
N LYS A 137 4.91 7.42 22.77
CA LYS A 137 6.10 7.06 23.56
C LYS A 137 7.42 7.34 22.84
N SER A 138 7.43 7.34 21.50
CA SER A 138 8.67 7.33 20.69
C SER A 138 9.00 8.66 19.99
N LYS A 139 8.41 9.78 20.44
CA LYS A 139 8.65 11.15 19.90
C LYS A 139 8.57 11.20 18.36
N ASN A 140 9.71 11.35 17.67
CA ASN A 140 9.79 11.41 16.21
C ASN A 140 10.24 10.08 15.57
N ALA A 141 10.74 9.11 16.35
CA ALA A 141 11.26 7.85 15.83
C ALA A 141 10.20 7.04 15.07
N TRP A 142 8.94 7.06 15.54
CA TRP A 142 7.84 6.36 14.86
C TRP A 142 7.67 6.81 13.42
N LYS A 143 7.97 8.07 13.07
CA LYS A 143 7.78 8.58 11.70
C LYS A 143 8.72 7.87 10.72
N TYR A 144 9.97 7.66 11.15
CA TYR A 144 10.99 6.99 10.34
C TYR A 144 10.70 5.49 10.23
N ILE A 145 10.33 4.84 11.33
CA ILE A 145 9.95 3.42 11.29
C ILE A 145 8.69 3.22 10.44
N HIS A 146 7.74 4.16 10.50
CA HIS A 146 6.54 4.10 9.69
C HIS A 146 6.80 4.24 8.18
N TRP A 147 7.96 4.78 7.77
CA TRP A 147 8.39 4.79 6.36
C TRP A 147 8.72 3.40 5.83
N PHE A 148 8.85 2.37 6.66
CA PHE A 148 8.98 0.98 6.18
C PHE A 148 7.79 0.53 5.32
N ASN A 149 6.62 1.18 5.44
CA ASN A 149 5.52 0.95 4.50
C ASN A 149 5.89 1.26 3.03
N TYR A 150 6.78 2.22 2.77
CA TYR A 150 7.24 2.50 1.41
C TYR A 150 8.11 1.36 0.86
N LEU A 151 9.00 0.81 1.70
CA LEU A 151 9.78 -0.37 1.34
C LEU A 151 8.88 -1.60 1.14
N ALA A 152 7.90 -1.81 2.02
CA ALA A 152 6.91 -2.87 1.88
C ALA A 152 6.14 -2.75 0.55
N LEU A 153 5.73 -1.54 0.15
CA LEU A 153 5.07 -1.30 -1.14
C LEU A 153 5.96 -1.69 -2.34
N ILE A 154 7.27 -1.41 -2.29
CA ILE A 154 8.23 -1.86 -3.32
C ILE A 154 8.26 -3.38 -3.37
N MET A 155 8.41 -4.03 -2.22
CA MET A 155 8.50 -5.49 -2.13
C MET A 155 7.24 -6.18 -2.63
N VAL A 156 6.05 -5.68 -2.26
CA VAL A 156 4.77 -6.24 -2.72
C VAL A 156 4.58 -6.00 -4.22
N PHE A 157 4.97 -4.83 -4.74
CA PHE A 157 4.85 -4.55 -6.18
C PHE A 157 5.77 -5.46 -7.02
N VAL A 158 7.03 -5.62 -6.62
CA VAL A 158 7.98 -6.53 -7.28
C VAL A 158 7.50 -7.97 -7.18
N HIS A 159 7.04 -8.40 -6.01
CA HIS A 159 6.43 -9.71 -5.82
C HIS A 159 5.26 -9.93 -6.78
N ALA A 160 4.34 -8.96 -6.89
CA ALA A 160 3.19 -9.05 -7.79
C ALA A 160 3.60 -9.14 -9.27
N LEU A 161 4.63 -8.39 -9.70
CA LEU A 161 5.15 -8.47 -11.06
C LEU A 161 5.81 -9.83 -11.37
N LEU A 162 6.47 -10.45 -10.40
CA LEU A 162 7.23 -11.68 -10.61
C LEU A 162 6.37 -12.95 -10.55
N ILE A 163 5.34 -13.00 -9.69
CA ILE A 163 4.54 -14.22 -9.48
C ILE A 163 3.02 -14.01 -9.52
N GLY A 164 2.54 -12.77 -9.54
CA GLY A 164 1.10 -12.48 -9.55
C GLY A 164 0.45 -12.88 -10.86
N THR A 165 -0.47 -13.85 -10.82
CA THR A 165 -1.23 -14.27 -12.00
C THR A 165 -2.13 -13.15 -12.55
N ASP A 166 -2.68 -12.31 -11.67
CA ASP A 166 -3.44 -11.11 -12.05
C ASP A 166 -2.60 -10.11 -12.86
N PHE A 167 -1.29 -10.08 -12.65
CA PHE A 167 -0.35 -9.21 -13.36
C PHE A 167 0.04 -9.75 -14.74
N GLN A 168 -0.64 -10.79 -15.23
CA GLN A 168 -0.62 -11.16 -16.66
C GLN A 168 -1.59 -10.27 -17.47
N MET A 169 -2.56 -9.62 -16.82
CA MET A 169 -3.47 -8.69 -17.47
C MET A 169 -2.83 -7.30 -17.59
N ILE A 170 -2.65 -6.81 -18.82
CA ILE A 170 -2.04 -5.50 -19.07
C ILE A 170 -2.76 -4.35 -18.35
N LEU A 171 -4.09 -4.43 -18.24
CA LEU A 171 -4.88 -3.41 -17.53
C LEU A 171 -4.55 -3.35 -16.03
N ILE A 172 -4.32 -4.51 -15.40
CA ILE A 172 -3.93 -4.59 -13.99
C ILE A 172 -2.51 -4.07 -13.82
N ILE A 173 -1.58 -4.48 -14.68
CA ILE A 173 -0.21 -3.95 -14.66
C ILE A 173 -0.22 -2.43 -14.74
N ILE A 174 -0.95 -1.85 -15.70
CA ILE A 174 -1.02 -0.40 -15.88
C ILE A 174 -1.64 0.28 -14.64
N ALA A 175 -2.81 -0.17 -14.19
CA ALA A 175 -3.52 0.45 -13.07
C ALA A 175 -2.68 0.44 -11.78
N TYR A 176 -2.03 -0.68 -11.48
CA TYR A 176 -1.22 -0.85 -10.27
C TYR A 176 0.13 -0.14 -10.39
N SER A 177 0.72 -0.08 -11.59
CA SER A 177 1.92 0.71 -11.86
C SER A 177 1.66 2.20 -11.68
N ILE A 178 0.50 2.71 -12.13
CA ILE A 178 0.12 4.12 -11.92
C ILE A 178 -0.02 4.42 -10.43
N LEU A 179 -0.68 3.56 -9.67
CA LEU A 179 -0.79 3.73 -8.21
C LEU A 179 0.58 3.69 -7.53
N PHE A 180 1.41 2.71 -7.89
CA PHE A 180 2.76 2.54 -7.38
C PHE A 180 3.61 3.79 -7.63
N LEU A 181 3.71 4.22 -8.90
CA LEU A 181 4.46 5.41 -9.29
C LEU A 181 3.88 6.67 -8.62
N GLY A 182 2.55 6.76 -8.50
CA GLY A 182 1.87 7.84 -7.81
C GLY A 182 2.36 8.03 -6.37
N VAL A 183 2.61 6.93 -5.63
CA VAL A 183 3.19 6.99 -4.27
C VAL A 183 4.58 7.63 -4.31
N PHE A 184 5.48 7.14 -5.16
CA PHE A 184 6.89 7.55 -5.16
C PHE A 184 7.13 8.92 -5.80
N VAL A 185 6.38 9.28 -6.84
CA VAL A 185 6.38 10.64 -7.40
C VAL A 185 5.90 11.64 -6.36
N THR A 186 4.80 11.33 -5.67
CA THR A 186 4.30 12.19 -4.59
C THR A 186 5.30 12.30 -3.44
N PHE A 187 5.94 11.18 -3.06
CA PHE A 187 6.95 11.17 -2.01
C PHE A 187 8.13 12.06 -2.40
N GLY A 188 8.67 11.88 -3.61
CA GLY A 188 9.77 12.67 -4.13
C GLY A 188 9.46 14.17 -4.13
N TYR A 189 8.32 14.55 -4.70
CA TYR A 189 7.89 15.94 -4.79
C TYR A 189 7.69 16.60 -3.42
N LEU A 190 7.09 15.90 -2.45
CA LEU A 190 6.70 16.48 -1.16
C LEU A 190 7.70 16.29 -0.01
N ARG A 191 8.68 15.39 -0.14
CA ARG A 191 9.59 15.02 0.96
C ARG A 191 11.07 15.27 0.67
N ILE A 192 11.55 15.08 -0.56
CA ILE A 192 12.97 15.31 -0.88
C ILE A 192 13.40 16.76 -0.59
N PRO A 193 12.64 17.81 -0.95
CA PRO A 193 13.04 19.18 -0.66
C PRO A 193 13.13 19.50 0.83
N MET A 194 12.28 18.90 1.66
CA MET A 194 12.32 19.10 3.12
C MET A 194 13.54 18.43 3.75
N VAL A 195 13.87 17.21 3.29
CA VAL A 195 15.06 16.48 3.76
C VAL A 195 16.32 17.27 3.38
N LYS A 196 16.40 17.78 2.15
CA LYS A 196 17.54 18.60 1.70
C LYS A 196 17.74 19.84 2.58
N LYS A 197 16.67 20.60 2.85
CA LYS A 197 16.72 21.77 3.74
C LYS A 197 17.16 21.42 5.17
N TRP A 198 16.71 20.28 5.70
CA TRP A 198 17.12 19.82 7.03
C TRP A 198 18.60 19.47 7.10
N VAL A 199 19.12 18.74 6.10
CA VAL A 199 20.55 18.42 5.99
C VAL A 199 21.39 19.69 5.89
N GLU A 200 21.00 20.63 5.03
CA GLU A 200 21.68 21.93 4.88
C GLU A 200 21.70 22.72 6.18
N LYS A 201 20.60 22.74 6.93
CA LYS A 201 20.54 23.39 8.25
C LYS A 201 21.47 22.72 9.27
N SER A 202 21.48 21.40 9.33
CA SER A 202 22.33 20.64 10.27
C SER A 202 23.84 20.81 10.02
N LYS A 203 24.23 21.15 8.78
CA LYS A 203 25.62 21.49 8.43
C LYS A 203 26.02 22.90 8.86
N LYS A 204 25.07 23.82 9.03
CA LYS A 204 25.33 25.21 9.48
C LYS A 204 25.38 25.35 11.00
N GLU A 205 24.87 24.37 11.73
CA GLU A 205 24.84 24.33 13.19
C GLU A 205 26.04 23.55 13.79
N LYS A 206 26.96 23.09 12.93
CA LYS A 206 28.26 22.51 13.30
C LYS A 206 29.37 23.46 12.87
#